data_AF-A0A1F4UIM2-F1
#
_entry.id   AF-A0A1F4UIM2-F1
#
_cell.length_a   1.000
_cell.length_b   1.000
_cell.length_c   1.000
_cell.angle_alpha   90.00
_cell.angle_beta   90.00
_cell.angle_gamma   90.00
#
_symmetry.space_group_name_H-M   'P 1'
#
loop_
_entity.id
_entity.type
_entity.pdbx_description
1 polymer ?
#
loop_
_entity_poly.entity_id
_entity_poly.type
_entity_poly.pdbx_seq_one_letter_code
_entity_poly.pdbx_strand_id
1 'polypeptide(L)'
;MTDKQIAEDLGVTPEVIKYYRMNYSLWKNRKGTSKQKHKADGMRIYGKNCEVCNLPITELHHIKPKSDKPDDWAILCPTCHSIITRKIVTVRTRNELKTELKPYVKNLYKTIGF
;
A
#
# COMPACT_ATOMS: atom_id res chain seq x y z
N MET A 1 -6.67 -16.86 5.90
CA MET A 1 -6.03 -17.91 6.71
C MET A 1 -6.00 -17.48 8.17
N THR A 2 -6.64 -18.26 9.04
CA THR A 2 -6.61 -18.07 10.50
C THR A 2 -5.24 -18.44 11.05
N ASP A 3 -4.91 -18.02 12.28
CA ASP A 3 -3.66 -18.44 12.95
C ASP A 3 -3.56 -19.96 13.04
N LYS A 4 -4.70 -20.63 13.30
CA LYS A 4 -4.81 -22.09 13.38
C LYS A 4 -4.44 -22.77 12.06
N GLN A 5 -4.96 -22.29 10.93
CA GLN A 5 -4.67 -22.85 9.61
C GLN A 5 -3.18 -22.71 9.25
N ILE A 6 -2.57 -21.55 9.53
CA ILE A 6 -1.15 -21.32 9.25
C ILE A 6 -0.27 -22.19 10.15
N ALA A 7 -0.66 -22.36 11.41
CA ALA A 7 0.05 -23.18 12.37
C ALA A 7 0.05 -24.66 11.97
N GLU A 8 -1.09 -25.15 11.47
CA GLU A 8 -1.28 -26.50 10.97
C GLU A 8 -0.44 -26.78 9.72
N ASP A 9 -0.42 -25.85 8.75
CA ASP A 9 0.43 -25.94 7.55
C ASP A 9 1.93 -25.94 7.86
N LEU A 10 2.34 -25.24 8.93
CA LEU A 10 3.75 -25.09 9.32
C LEU A 10 4.21 -26.06 10.42
N GLY A 11 3.32 -26.89 10.95
CA GLY A 11 3.64 -27.84 12.02
C GLY A 11 4.06 -27.17 13.34
N VAL A 12 3.56 -25.97 13.62
CA VAL A 12 3.86 -25.20 14.85
C VAL A 12 2.60 -24.94 15.66
N THR A 13 2.72 -24.45 16.89
CA THR A 13 1.53 -24.09 17.68
C THR A 13 0.96 -22.73 17.23
N PRO A 14 -0.37 -22.50 17.34
CA PRO A 14 -1.00 -21.23 17.01
C PRO A 14 -0.42 -20.03 17.76
N GLU A 15 0.11 -20.25 18.97
CA GLU A 15 0.77 -19.24 19.80
C GLU A 15 2.04 -18.70 19.14
N VAL A 16 2.79 -19.54 18.41
CA VAL A 16 3.98 -19.12 17.64
C VAL A 16 3.55 -18.17 16.53
N ILE A 17 2.53 -18.52 15.76
CA ILE A 17 2.00 -17.65 14.69
C ILE A 17 1.48 -16.33 15.25
N LYS A 18 0.77 -16.37 16.39
CA LYS A 18 0.29 -15.19 17.10
C LYS A 18 1.45 -14.31 17.57
N TYR A 19 2.48 -14.89 18.19
CA TYR A 19 3.67 -14.18 18.64
C TYR A 19 4.38 -13.45 17.49
N TYR A 20 4.65 -14.14 16.38
CA TYR A 20 5.25 -13.52 15.19
C TYR A 20 4.36 -12.42 14.61
N ARG A 21 3.04 -12.62 14.56
CA ARG A 21 2.12 -11.59 14.06
C ARG A 21 2.11 -10.32 14.91
N MET A 22 2.22 -10.46 16.23
CA MET A 22 2.28 -9.32 17.14
C MET A 22 3.64 -8.61 17.06
N ASN A 23 4.75 -9.35 17.16
CA ASN A 23 6.09 -8.78 17.17
C ASN A 23 6.47 -8.07 15.87
N TYR A 24 6.12 -8.64 14.72
CA TYR A 24 6.45 -8.05 13.41
C TYR A 24 5.36 -7.11 12.89
N SER A 25 4.41 -6.68 13.74
CA SER A 25 3.27 -5.83 13.36
C SER A 25 2.44 -6.37 12.17
N LEU A 26 2.54 -7.67 11.87
CA LEU A 26 1.81 -8.31 10.77
C LEU A 26 0.31 -8.41 11.05
N TRP A 27 -0.10 -8.27 12.32
CA TRP A 27 -1.50 -8.16 12.72
C TRP A 27 -2.25 -7.03 12.00
N LYS A 28 -1.56 -5.95 11.61
CA LYS A 28 -2.13 -4.82 10.85
C LYS A 28 -2.64 -5.27 9.46
N ASN A 29 -2.11 -6.37 8.95
CA ASN A 29 -2.48 -6.96 7.67
C ASN A 29 -3.46 -8.14 7.83
N ARG A 30 -4.06 -8.35 9.01
CA ARG A 30 -5.07 -9.40 9.24
C ARG A 30 -6.37 -9.10 8.48
N LYS A 31 -7.08 -10.16 8.06
CA LYS A 31 -8.41 -10.04 7.43
C LYS A 31 -9.40 -9.33 8.36
N GLY A 32 -10.04 -8.27 7.87
CA GLY A 32 -11.02 -7.47 8.64
C GLY A 32 -10.46 -6.27 9.40
N THR A 33 -9.17 -5.94 9.29
CA THR A 33 -8.64 -4.69 9.86
C THR A 33 -9.05 -3.46 9.03
N SER A 34 -9.11 -2.29 9.67
CA SER A 34 -9.37 -1.01 8.99
C SER A 34 -8.43 -0.78 7.81
N LYS A 35 -7.14 -1.12 7.96
CA LYS A 35 -6.13 -1.02 6.89
C LYS A 35 -6.49 -1.87 5.67
N GLN A 36 -6.94 -3.12 5.87
CA GLN A 36 -7.39 -3.95 4.76
C GLN A 36 -8.69 -3.43 4.14
N LYS A 37 -9.64 -2.97 4.96
CA LYS A 37 -10.90 -2.40 4.50
C LYS A 37 -10.66 -1.16 3.64
N HIS A 38 -9.86 -0.21 4.11
CA HIS A 38 -9.53 1.00 3.34
C HIS A 38 -8.78 0.66 2.05
N LYS A 39 -7.91 -0.36 2.05
CA LYS A 39 -7.25 -0.84 0.83
C LYS A 39 -8.27 -1.39 -0.17
N ALA A 40 -9.20 -2.22 0.28
CA ALA A 40 -10.25 -2.78 -0.57
C ALA A 40 -11.18 -1.68 -1.11
N ASP A 41 -11.56 -0.71 -0.28
CA ASP A 41 -12.37 0.44 -0.68
C ASP A 41 -11.64 1.34 -1.68
N GLY A 42 -10.36 1.66 -1.42
CA GLY A 42 -9.52 2.40 -2.36
C GLY A 42 -9.38 1.68 -3.70
N MET A 43 -9.18 0.36 -3.71
CA MET A 43 -9.11 -0.42 -4.95
C MET A 43 -10.45 -0.46 -5.70
N ARG A 44 -11.57 -0.42 -5.00
CA ARG A 44 -12.91 -0.34 -5.60
C ARG A 44 -13.15 1.01 -6.28
N ILE A 45 -12.67 2.10 -5.69
CA ILE A 45 -12.87 3.46 -6.18
C ILE A 45 -11.88 3.80 -7.30
N TYR A 46 -10.59 3.47 -7.11
CA TYR A 46 -9.49 3.93 -7.96
C TYR A 46 -8.92 2.83 -8.88
N GLY A 47 -9.42 1.61 -8.76
CA GLY A 47 -8.96 0.45 -9.53
C GLY A 47 -7.82 -0.31 -8.85
N LYS A 48 -7.41 -1.42 -9.47
CA LYS A 48 -6.40 -2.35 -8.92
C LYS A 48 -4.96 -1.94 -9.23
N ASN A 49 -4.77 -1.05 -10.21
CA ASN A 49 -3.47 -0.63 -10.70
C ASN A 49 -3.03 0.70 -10.09
N CYS A 50 -1.72 0.95 -10.12
CA CYS A 50 -1.15 2.19 -9.62
C CYS A 50 -1.68 3.39 -10.43
N GLU A 51 -2.20 4.41 -9.74
CA GLU A 51 -2.74 5.62 -10.38
C GLU A 51 -1.69 6.45 -11.14
N VAL A 52 -0.40 6.19 -10.89
CA VAL A 52 0.73 6.94 -11.46
C VAL A 52 1.33 6.20 -12.65
N CYS A 53 1.78 4.95 -12.44
CA CYS A 53 2.53 4.17 -13.43
C CYS A 53 1.79 2.92 -13.93
N ASN A 54 0.53 2.71 -13.53
CA ASN A 54 -0.33 1.62 -13.96
C ASN A 54 0.15 0.18 -13.63
N LEU A 55 1.15 0.02 -12.76
CA LEU A 55 1.59 -1.30 -12.31
C LEU A 55 0.54 -1.99 -11.42
N PRO A 56 0.34 -3.32 -11.54
CA PRO A 56 -0.71 -4.06 -10.83
C PRO A 56 -0.41 -4.34 -9.36
N ILE A 57 0.85 -4.32 -8.95
CA ILE A 57 1.26 -4.54 -7.56
C ILE A 57 1.07 -3.24 -6.80
N THR A 58 0.04 -3.15 -5.95
CA THR A 58 -0.37 -1.89 -5.32
C THR A 58 -0.68 -1.96 -3.82
N GLU A 59 -0.52 -0.80 -3.18
CA GLU A 59 -0.78 -0.50 -1.79
C GLU A 59 -1.63 0.77 -1.66
N LEU A 60 -2.35 0.89 -0.54
CA LEU A 60 -3.07 2.11 -0.19
C LEU A 60 -2.11 3.10 0.48
N HIS A 61 -2.08 4.31 -0.04
CA HIS A 61 -1.35 5.44 0.50
C HIS A 61 -2.34 6.53 0.94
N HIS A 62 -2.07 7.22 2.06
CA HIS A 62 -2.84 8.40 2.45
C HIS A 62 -2.07 9.65 2.01
N ILE A 63 -2.62 10.39 1.05
CA ILE A 63 -2.08 11.67 0.59
C ILE A 63 -2.06 12.66 1.76
N LYS A 64 -3.17 12.74 2.50
CA LYS A 64 -3.22 13.44 3.79
C LYS A 64 -3.13 12.42 4.92
N PRO A 65 -2.06 12.46 5.76
CA PRO A 65 -1.90 11.51 6.85
C PRO A 65 -3.13 11.48 7.76
N LYS A 66 -3.57 10.28 8.14
CA LYS A 66 -4.71 10.05 9.06
C LYS A 66 -6.06 10.60 8.56
N SER A 67 -6.22 10.91 7.27
CA SER A 67 -7.53 11.27 6.73
C SER A 67 -8.39 10.03 6.48
N ASP A 68 -9.64 10.10 6.94
CA ASP A 68 -10.64 9.06 6.74
C ASP A 68 -11.41 9.24 5.42
N LYS A 69 -11.14 10.32 4.69
CA LYS A 69 -11.83 10.65 3.44
C LYS A 69 -11.21 9.85 2.28
N PRO A 70 -12.00 9.08 1.52
CA PRO A 70 -11.50 8.33 0.37
C PRO A 70 -10.75 9.19 -0.66
N ASP A 71 -11.15 10.45 -0.84
CA ASP A 71 -10.50 11.40 -1.76
C ASP A 71 -9.04 11.70 -1.41
N ASP A 72 -8.66 11.52 -0.14
CA ASP A 72 -7.30 11.69 0.34
C ASP A 72 -6.50 10.37 0.29
N TRP A 73 -7.05 9.30 -0.29
CA TRP A 73 -6.36 8.01 -0.44
C TRP A 73 -5.90 7.80 -1.88
N ALA A 74 -4.76 7.15 -2.07
CA ALA A 74 -4.26 6.77 -3.39
C ALA A 74 -3.89 5.29 -3.44
N ILE A 75 -4.04 4.68 -4.61
CA ILE A 75 -3.55 3.32 -4.91
C ILE A 75 -2.24 3.45 -5.68
N LEU A 76 -1.14 3.07 -5.04
CA LEU A 76 0.22 3.26 -5.55
C LEU A 76 0.99 1.95 -5.56
N CYS A 77 1.89 1.77 -6.53
CA CYS A 77 2.87 0.69 -6.44
C CYS A 77 3.92 0.99 -5.35
N PRO A 78 4.66 -0.02 -4.86
CA PRO A 78 5.69 0.16 -3.84
C PRO A 78 6.72 1.25 -4.17
N THR A 79 7.10 1.37 -5.46
CA THR A 79 8.04 2.40 -5.94
C THR A 79 7.45 3.80 -5.81
N CYS A 80 6.26 4.04 -6.37
CA CYS A 80 5.59 5.34 -6.30
C CYS A 80 5.29 5.73 -4.85
N HIS A 81 4.85 4.77 -4.03
CA HIS A 81 4.63 4.96 -2.61
C HIS A 81 5.92 5.40 -1.91
N SER A 82 7.02 4.69 -2.15
CA SER A 82 8.32 4.99 -1.55
C SER A 82 8.87 6.37 -1.90
N ILE A 83 8.67 6.84 -3.13
CA ILE A 83 9.10 8.18 -3.58
C ILE A 83 8.44 9.26 -2.72
N ILE A 84 7.13 9.13 -2.45
CA ILE A 84 6.39 10.05 -1.58
C ILE A 84 6.85 9.90 -0.12
N THR A 85 6.89 8.67 0.40
CA THR A 85 7.22 8.42 1.82
C THR A 85 8.62 8.90 2.18
N ARG A 86 9.58 8.78 1.25
CA ARG A 86 10.96 9.29 1.42
C ARG A 86 11.11 10.78 1.13
N LYS A 87 10.02 11.49 0.83
CA LYS A 87 9.99 12.92 0.50
C LYS A 87 10.87 13.32 -0.68
N ILE A 88 11.09 12.40 -1.63
CA ILE A 88 11.78 12.70 -2.89
C ILE A 88 10.88 13.60 -3.75
N VAL A 89 9.58 13.28 -3.78
CA VAL A 89 8.53 14.13 -4.32
C VAL A 89 7.48 14.34 -3.23
N THR A 90 7.10 15.58 -2.98
CA THR A 90 6.05 15.90 -2.01
C THR A 90 4.70 15.96 -2.73
N VAL A 91 3.73 15.18 -2.24
CA VAL A 91 2.35 15.15 -2.76
C VAL A 91 1.41 15.51 -1.60
N ARG A 92 0.76 16.66 -1.68
CA ARG A 92 -0.19 17.21 -0.70
C ARG A 92 -1.63 17.09 -1.16
N THR A 93 -1.84 17.07 -2.47
CA THR A 93 -3.16 16.95 -3.10
C THR A 93 -3.18 15.80 -4.09
N ARG A 94 -4.38 15.29 -4.41
CA ARG A 94 -4.51 14.22 -5.40
C ARG A 94 -4.01 14.64 -6.79
N ASN A 95 -4.22 15.90 -7.16
CA ASN A 95 -3.78 16.41 -8.46
C ASN A 95 -2.25 16.32 -8.62
N GLU A 96 -1.51 16.49 -7.54
CA GLU A 96 -0.04 16.39 -7.52
C GLU A 96 0.48 14.97 -7.82
N LEU A 97 -0.35 13.93 -7.73
CA LEU A 97 0.02 12.61 -8.25
C LEU A 97 0.28 12.65 -9.76
N LYS A 98 -0.47 13.48 -10.50
CA LYS A 98 -0.36 13.62 -11.95
C LYS A 98 0.63 14.70 -12.36
N THR A 99 0.74 15.80 -11.62
CA THR A 99 1.61 16.93 -11.98
C THR A 99 3.03 16.79 -11.46
N GLU A 100 3.23 16.19 -10.28
CA GLU A 100 4.56 16.08 -9.66
C GLU A 100 5.12 14.66 -9.79
N LEU A 101 4.36 13.68 -9.31
CA LEU A 101 4.87 12.32 -9.15
C LEU A 101 4.97 11.58 -10.49
N LYS A 102 3.95 11.68 -11.35
CA LYS A 102 3.92 10.99 -12.65
C LYS A 102 5.08 11.40 -13.58
N PRO A 103 5.40 12.70 -13.76
CA PRO A 103 6.56 13.10 -14.55
C PRO A 103 7.88 12.59 -13.97
N TYR A 104 8.06 12.68 -12.64
CA TYR A 104 9.25 12.15 -11.98
C TYR A 104 9.43 10.65 -12.24
N VAL A 105 8.37 9.86 -12.05
CA VAL A 105 8.39 8.41 -12.28
C VAL A 105 8.63 8.06 -13.74
N LYS A 106 8.05 8.81 -14.69
CA LYS A 106 8.29 8.62 -16.12
C LYS A 106 9.76 8.86 -16.48
N ASN A 107 10.38 9.89 -15.91
CA ASN A 107 11.80 10.15 -16.11
C ASN A 107 12.68 9.10 -15.45
N LEU A 108 12.32 8.64 -14.24
CA LEU A 108 13.03 7.57 -13.54
C LEU A 108 13.09 6.28 -14.39
N TYR A 109 11.96 5.82 -14.92
CA TYR A 109 11.95 4.60 -15.75
C TYR A 109 12.75 4.76 -17.05
N LYS A 110 12.69 5.94 -17.69
CA LYS A 110 13.54 6.23 -18.87
C LYS A 110 15.03 6.13 -18.56
N THR A 111 15.48 6.65 -17.41
CA THR A 111 16.89 6.61 -17.01
C THR A 111 17.37 5.18 -16.70
N ILE A 112 16.47 4.32 -16.21
CA ILE A 112 16.80 2.93 -15.84
C ILE A 112 16.68 1.98 -17.06
N GLY A 113 16.19 2.46 -18.21
CA GLY A 113 16.11 1.69 -19.45
C GLY A 113 14.89 0.76 -19.55
N PHE A 114 13.80 1.10 -18.86
CA PHE A 114 12.48 0.43 -18.98
C PHE A 114 11.49 1.25 -19.82
#